data_AF-A0A918EYT6-F1
#
_entry.id   AF-A0A918EYT6-F1
#
_cell.length_a   1.000
_cell.length_b   1.000
_cell.length_c   1.000
_cell.angle_alpha   90.00
_cell.angle_beta   90.00
_cell.angle_gamma   90.00
#
_symmetry.space_group_name_H-M   'P 1'
#
loop_
_entity.id
_entity.type
_entity.pdbx_description
1 polymer ?
#
loop_
_entity_poly.entity_id
_entity_poly.type
_entity_poly.pdbx_seq_one_letter_code
_entity_poly.pdbx_strand_id
1 'polypeptide(L)'
;MAVGDAASTHLYAGMAPADLVLMCGVFGNITDEDGETTVDHCTELCRKGGVLVWTRHRRTPDLVPRICEWLEARGFAHQWLSAPDAGFGVGAHRCAREPRPLTMDGHTSTSVR
;
A
#
# COMPACT_ATOMS: atom_id res chain seq x y z
N MET A 1 -1.53 17.45 -19.24
CA MET A 1 -0.63 16.27 -19.38
C MET A 1 0.03 16.08 -18.04
N ALA A 2 -0.35 15.04 -17.26
CA ALA A 2 0.35 14.70 -16.04
C ALA A 2 1.44 13.69 -16.41
N VAL A 3 2.70 14.10 -16.25
CA VAL A 3 3.85 13.18 -16.34
C VAL A 3 3.75 12.23 -15.15
N GLY A 4 3.72 10.92 -15.43
CA GLY A 4 3.60 9.88 -14.42
C GLY A 4 4.85 9.82 -13.56
N ASP A 5 4.78 10.40 -12.36
CA ASP A 5 5.86 10.31 -11.35
C ASP A 5 5.47 9.44 -10.15
N ALA A 6 4.41 8.63 -10.29
CA ALA A 6 3.94 7.69 -9.28
C ALA A 6 4.51 6.27 -9.42
N ALA A 7 5.28 5.99 -10.49
CA ALA A 7 5.86 4.67 -10.75
C ALA A 7 7.31 4.52 -10.24
N SER A 8 7.97 5.63 -9.88
CA SER A 8 9.38 5.63 -9.47
C SER A 8 9.51 5.56 -7.94
N THR A 9 9.50 4.35 -7.39
CA THR A 9 9.72 4.08 -5.96
C THR A 9 11.07 4.61 -5.43
N HIS A 10 12.04 4.86 -6.31
CA HIS A 10 13.36 5.40 -5.96
C HIS A 10 13.32 6.84 -5.41
N LEU A 11 12.29 7.63 -5.74
CA LEU A 11 12.16 9.03 -5.30
C LEU A 11 11.73 9.16 -3.83
N TYR A 12 11.29 8.06 -3.20
CA TYR A 12 10.84 8.03 -1.80
C TYR A 12 11.83 7.33 -0.86
N ALA A 13 13.04 7.01 -1.35
CA ALA A 13 14.09 6.39 -0.55
C ALA A 13 14.46 7.28 0.65
N GLY A 14 14.23 6.78 1.86
CA GLY A 14 14.45 7.50 3.13
C GLY A 14 13.20 8.12 3.77
N MET A 15 12.04 8.12 3.08
CA MET A 15 10.74 8.57 3.63
C MET A 15 9.80 7.41 3.99
N ALA A 16 10.19 6.17 3.68
CA ALA A 16 9.52 4.97 4.11
C ALA A 16 10.17 4.39 5.39
N PRO A 17 9.37 3.81 6.30
CA PRO A 17 7.93 3.61 6.17
C PRO A 17 7.13 4.87 6.61
N ALA A 18 6.13 5.24 5.81
CA ALA A 18 5.35 6.48 5.92
C ALA A 18 4.06 6.31 6.75
N ASP A 19 3.64 7.38 7.43
CA ASP A 19 2.39 7.43 8.21
C ASP A 19 1.13 7.52 7.34
N LEU A 20 1.27 8.01 6.09
CA LEU A 20 0.21 8.08 5.09
C LEU A 20 0.75 7.64 3.73
N VAL A 21 0.06 6.68 3.10
CA VAL A 21 0.31 6.24 1.73
C VAL A 21 -0.95 6.51 0.91
N LEU A 22 -0.80 7.17 -0.25
CA LEU A 22 -1.92 7.50 -1.13
C LEU A 22 -1.74 6.82 -2.49
N MET A 23 -2.63 5.87 -2.80
CA MET A 23 -2.67 5.15 -4.07
C MET A 23 -3.85 5.66 -4.91
N CYS A 24 -3.65 6.78 -5.60
CA CYS A 24 -4.69 7.38 -6.44
C CYS A 24 -4.47 6.97 -7.91
N GLY A 25 -5.41 6.23 -8.50
CA GLY A 25 -5.38 5.87 -9.92
C GLY A 25 -4.53 4.64 -10.29
N VAL A 26 -3.86 4.02 -9.33
CA VAL A 26 -3.03 2.81 -9.58
C VAL A 26 -3.90 1.59 -9.87
N PHE A 27 -4.93 1.35 -9.05
CA PHE A 27 -5.84 0.20 -9.20
C PHE A 27 -6.82 0.29 -10.40
N GLY A 28 -6.76 1.36 -11.19
CA GLY A 28 -7.63 1.57 -12.36
C GLY A 28 -7.19 0.83 -13.63
N ASN A 29 -5.90 0.48 -13.73
CA ASN A 29 -5.26 0.04 -14.98
C ASN A 29 -4.51 -1.31 -14.87
N ILE A 30 -4.65 -2.02 -13.76
CA ILE A 30 -3.83 -3.20 -13.47
C ILE A 30 -4.65 -4.50 -13.54
N THR A 31 -3.98 -5.60 -13.87
CA THR A 31 -4.54 -6.97 -13.82
C THR A 31 -4.67 -7.44 -12.37
N ASP A 32 -5.28 -8.61 -12.14
CA ASP A 32 -5.40 -9.17 -10.78
C ASP A 32 -4.01 -9.48 -10.16
N GLU A 33 -3.09 -10.04 -10.94
CA GLU A 33 -1.71 -10.34 -10.52
C GLU A 33 -0.91 -9.07 -10.21
N ASP A 34 -1.05 -8.04 -11.05
CA ASP A 34 -0.48 -6.72 -10.80
C ASP A 34 -1.11 -6.07 -9.55
N GLY A 35 -2.39 -6.37 -9.27
CA GLY A 35 -3.11 -5.94 -8.08
C GLY A 35 -2.49 -6.47 -6.81
N GLU A 36 -2.25 -7.77 -6.74
CA GLU A 36 -1.58 -8.40 -5.59
C GLU A 36 -0.18 -7.85 -5.36
N THR A 37 0.61 -7.76 -6.44
CA THR A 37 1.97 -7.19 -6.40
C THR A 37 1.96 -5.73 -5.92
N THR A 38 0.98 -4.94 -6.38
CA THR A 38 0.80 -3.55 -5.94
C THR A 38 0.49 -3.46 -4.45
N VAL A 39 -0.38 -4.35 -3.94
CA VAL A 39 -0.70 -4.39 -2.51
C VAL A 39 0.51 -4.83 -1.68
N ASP A 40 1.32 -5.77 -2.18
CA ASP A 40 2.58 -6.17 -1.53
C ASP A 40 3.53 -4.98 -1.39
N HIS A 41 3.71 -4.15 -2.42
CA HIS A 41 4.50 -2.93 -2.31
C HIS A 41 3.91 -1.92 -1.30
N CYS A 42 2.59 -1.84 -1.15
CA CYS A 42 1.98 -0.98 -0.13
C CYS A 42 2.38 -1.40 1.30
N THR A 43 2.64 -2.70 1.53
CA THR A 43 3.10 -3.19 2.84
C THR A 43 4.50 -2.69 3.19
N GLU A 44 5.33 -2.40 2.19
CA GLU A 44 6.70 -1.90 2.37
C GLU A 44 6.73 -0.39 2.59
N LEU A 45 5.75 0.32 2.02
CA LEU A 45 5.62 1.78 2.11
C LEU A 45 4.94 2.24 3.40
N CYS A 46 4.00 1.47 3.95
CA CYS A 46 3.17 1.90 5.07
C CYS A 46 3.72 1.45 6.44
N ARG A 47 4.02 2.40 7.33
CA ARG A 47 4.44 2.16 8.71
C ARG A 47 3.33 1.49 9.52
N LYS A 48 3.68 0.68 10.54
CA LYS A 48 2.71 0.18 11.54
C LYS A 48 1.97 1.36 12.16
N GLY A 49 0.65 1.32 12.09
CA GLY A 49 -0.24 2.39 12.55
C GLY A 49 -0.51 3.47 11.50
N GLY A 50 0.23 3.50 10.39
CA GLY A 50 -0.01 4.37 9.24
C GLY A 50 -1.29 4.00 8.48
N VAL A 51 -1.75 4.91 7.64
CA VAL A 51 -2.97 4.76 6.85
C VAL A 51 -2.63 4.66 5.37
N LEU A 52 -3.17 3.64 4.70
CA LEU A 52 -3.22 3.55 3.25
C LEU A 52 -4.60 4.03 2.79
N VAL A 53 -4.61 5.04 1.93
CA VAL A 53 -5.82 5.47 1.20
C VAL A 53 -5.64 5.13 -0.26
N TRP A 54 -6.66 4.55 -0.88
CA TRP A 54 -6.62 4.21 -2.30
C TRP A 54 -7.90 4.63 -3.00
N THR A 55 -7.81 4.91 -4.30
CA THR A 55 -8.96 5.22 -5.15
C THR A 55 -8.95 4.38 -6.43
N ARG A 56 -10.14 4.05 -6.92
CA ARG A 56 -10.36 3.29 -8.16
C ARG A 56 -11.70 3.64 -8.79
N HIS A 57 -11.78 3.63 -10.13
CA HIS A 57 -13.05 3.66 -10.83
C HIS A 57 -13.78 2.31 -10.71
N ARG A 58 -15.10 2.29 -10.47
CA ARG A 58 -15.88 1.03 -10.50
C ARG A 58 -16.29 0.69 -11.92
N ARG A 59 -15.89 -0.48 -12.38
CA ARG A 59 -16.34 -1.07 -13.66
C ARG A 59 -16.58 -2.55 -13.41
N THR A 60 -17.45 -3.19 -14.19
CA THR A 60 -17.64 -4.64 -14.11
C THR A 60 -16.41 -5.36 -14.71
N PRO A 61 -15.83 -6.36 -14.03
CA PRO A 61 -16.13 -6.79 -12.66
C PRO A 61 -15.56 -5.83 -11.60
N ASP A 62 -16.33 -5.59 -10.53
CA ASP A 62 -15.90 -4.70 -9.46
C ASP A 62 -14.82 -5.38 -8.61
N LEU A 63 -13.59 -4.85 -8.68
CA LEU A 63 -12.45 -5.34 -7.92
C LEU A 63 -12.35 -4.72 -6.52
N VAL A 64 -13.23 -3.77 -6.14
CA VAL A 64 -13.19 -3.15 -4.81
C VAL A 64 -13.20 -4.20 -3.68
N PRO A 65 -14.10 -5.22 -3.68
CA PRO A 65 -14.07 -6.25 -2.64
C PRO A 65 -12.74 -7.02 -2.62
N ARG A 66 -12.22 -7.34 -3.80
CA ARG A 66 -10.97 -8.10 -3.94
C ARG A 66 -9.76 -7.32 -3.42
N ILE A 67 -9.69 -6.02 -3.68
CA ILE A 67 -8.65 -5.14 -3.15
C ILE A 67 -8.70 -5.11 -1.61
N CYS A 68 -9.90 -5.07 -1.02
CA CYS A 68 -10.05 -5.13 0.43
C CYS A 68 -9.54 -6.47 0.99
N GLU A 69 -9.92 -7.60 0.36
CA GLU A 69 -9.44 -8.94 0.75
C GLU A 69 -7.92 -9.04 0.70
N TRP A 70 -7.29 -8.57 -0.38
CA TRP A 70 -5.83 -8.61 -0.53
C TRP A 70 -5.12 -7.77 0.54
N LEU A 71 -5.68 -6.61 0.88
CA LEU A 71 -5.15 -5.72 1.92
C LEU A 71 -5.26 -6.36 3.31
N GLU A 72 -6.43 -6.89 3.64
CA GLU A 72 -6.68 -7.54 4.93
C GLU A 72 -5.79 -8.77 5.12
N ALA A 73 -5.61 -9.58 4.07
CA ALA A 73 -4.69 -10.72 4.07
C ALA A 73 -3.23 -10.32 4.35
N ARG A 74 -2.86 -9.06 4.05
CA ARG A 74 -1.51 -8.51 4.24
C ARG A 74 -1.38 -7.65 5.51
N GLY A 75 -2.39 -7.68 6.38
CA GLY A 75 -2.36 -7.02 7.70
C GLY A 75 -2.79 -5.55 7.67
N PHE A 76 -3.56 -5.14 6.67
CA PHE A 76 -4.22 -3.84 6.63
C PHE A 76 -5.65 -3.95 7.15
N ALA A 77 -5.92 -3.40 8.33
CA ALA A 77 -7.25 -3.38 8.93
C ALA A 77 -8.13 -2.33 8.23
N HIS A 78 -9.29 -2.74 7.73
CA HIS A 78 -10.28 -1.84 7.12
C HIS A 78 -10.70 -0.74 8.10
N GLN A 79 -10.64 0.53 7.68
CA GLN A 79 -11.17 1.67 8.46
C GLN A 79 -12.42 2.26 7.83
N TRP A 80 -12.43 2.41 6.50
CA TRP A 80 -13.54 3.00 5.77
C TRP A 80 -13.53 2.59 4.30
N LEU A 81 -14.72 2.49 3.69
CA LEU A 81 -14.89 2.24 2.27
C LEU A 81 -16.09 3.03 1.73
N SER A 82 -15.95 3.59 0.53
CA SER A 82 -17.03 4.28 -0.16
C SER A 82 -18.19 3.35 -0.49
N ALA A 83 -19.40 3.91 -0.54
CA ALA A 83 -20.61 3.16 -0.88
C ALA A 83 -20.50 2.51 -2.28
N PRO A 84 -21.12 1.34 -2.50
CA PRO A 84 -21.08 0.64 -3.78
C PRO A 84 -21.59 1.44 -5.00
N ASP A 85 -22.52 2.35 -4.77
CA ASP A 85 -23.22 3.15 -5.77
C ASP A 85 -22.56 4.51 -6.06
N ALA A 86 -21.46 4.84 -5.40
CA ALA A 86 -20.74 6.11 -5.59
C ALA A 86 -20.09 6.26 -6.99
N GLY A 87 -20.10 5.23 -7.84
CA GLY A 87 -19.43 5.20 -9.15
C GLY A 87 -17.90 5.00 -9.08
N PHE A 88 -17.32 5.15 -7.89
CA PHE A 88 -15.91 4.92 -7.61
C PHE A 88 -15.72 4.19 -6.26
N GLY A 89 -14.58 3.53 -6.10
CA GLY A 89 -14.11 2.94 -4.86
C GLY A 89 -13.07 3.84 -4.21
N VAL A 90 -13.28 4.21 -2.95
CA VAL A 90 -12.24 4.78 -2.09
C VAL A 90 -12.20 3.96 -0.82
N GLY A 91 -11.02 3.45 -0.46
CA GLY A 91 -10.81 2.71 0.77
C GLY A 91 -9.73 3.35 1.63
N ALA A 92 -9.88 3.24 2.94
CA ALA A 92 -8.86 3.59 3.93
C ALA A 92 -8.62 2.37 4.82
N HIS A 93 -7.36 1.95 4.92
CA HIS A 93 -6.94 0.85 5.78
C HIS A 93 -5.76 1.26 6.67
N ARG A 94 -5.74 0.78 7.90
CA ARG A 94 -4.64 0.98 8.83
C ARG A 94 -3.68 -0.20 8.77
N CYS A 95 -2.40 0.06 8.57
CA CYS A 95 -1.38 -0.97 8.63
C CYS A 95 -1.26 -1.48 10.08
N ALA A 96 -1.70 -2.70 10.35
CA ALA A 96 -1.63 -3.33 11.67
C ALA A 96 -0.35 -4.18 11.85
N ARG A 97 0.36 -4.46 10.75
CA ARG A 97 1.56 -5.29 10.71
C ARG A 97 2.74 -4.59 11.37
N GLU A 98 3.59 -5.35 12.06
CA GLU A 98 4.86 -4.83 12.56
C GLU A 98 5.84 -4.51 11.42
N PRO A 99 6.57 -3.37 11.47
CA PRO A 99 7.60 -3.08 10.49
C PRO A 99 8.66 -4.18 10.59
N ARG A 100 9.01 -4.82 9.46
CA ARG A 100 10.22 -5.63 9.45
C ARG A 100 11.40 -4.67 9.64
N PRO A 101 12.35 -4.93 10.57
CA PRO A 101 13.58 -4.16 10.63
C PRO A 101 14.27 -4.21 9.26
N LEU A 102 14.72 -3.07 8.76
CA LEU A 102 15.71 -3.04 7.70
C LEU A 102 16.99 -3.63 8.29
N THR A 103 17.40 -4.82 7.82
CA THR A 103 18.73 -5.34 8.14
C THR A 103 19.74 -4.42 7.46
N MET A 104 20.23 -3.41 8.18
CA MET A 104 21.48 -2.75 7.83
C MET A 104 22.57 -3.77 8.09
N ASP A 105 23.20 -4.27 7.02
CA ASP A 105 24.31 -5.21 7.15
C ASP A 105 25.36 -4.67 8.12
N GLY A 106 25.76 -5.56 9.02
CA GLY A 106 26.32 -5.25 10.32
C GLY A 106 27.64 -4.48 10.29
N HIS A 107 27.70 -3.42 11.11
CA HIS A 107 28.94 -3.12 11.79
C HIS A 107 29.04 -3.99 13.03
N THR A 108 29.77 -5.09 12.88
CA THR A 108 30.21 -5.97 13.96
C THR A 108 31.04 -5.14 14.95
N SER A 109 30.43 -4.72 16.07
CA SER A 109 31.20 -4.24 17.21
C SER A 109 31.74 -5.46 17.96
N THR A 110 33.01 -5.75 17.73
CA THR A 110 33.80 -6.70 18.52
C THR A 110 33.75 -6.32 20.00
N SER A 111 33.23 -7.19 20.86
CA SER A 111 33.50 -7.12 22.31
C SER A 111 34.49 -8.22 22.67
N VAL A 112 35.71 -7.81 23.03
CA VAL A 112 36.70 -8.64 23.72
C VAL A 112 36.17 -8.95 25.12
N ARG A 113 36.20 -10.23 25.48
CA ARG A 113 36.41 -10.73 26.84
C ARG A 113 37.39 -11.89 26.78
#